data_AF-A0A0Q8EGV0-F1
#
_entry.id   AF-A0A0Q8EGV0-F1
#
_cell.length_a   1.000
_cell.length_b   1.000
_cell.length_c   1.000
_cell.angle_alpha   90.00
_cell.angle_beta   90.00
_cell.angle_gamma   90.00
#
_symmetry.space_group_name_H-M   'P 1'
#
loop_
_entity.id
_entity.type
_entity.pdbx_description
1 polymer ?
#
loop_
_entity_poly.entity_id
_entity_poly.type
_entity_poly.pdbx_seq_one_letter_code
_entity_poly.pdbx_strand_id
1 'polypeptide(L)'
;MRFLLLGIALVVVGCIALPVSAYFLDTTEIGENLILPVDAAFTALAGAVLGAAVLPREHSPRRRALVGAGLGLLGAVVGLVAFFLLLNGFDGA
;
A
#
# COMPACT_ATOMS: atom_id res chain seq x y z
N MET A 1 2.09 7.90 -19.13
CA MET A 1 2.11 6.43 -18.94
C MET A 1 2.85 5.99 -17.67
N ARG A 2 4.09 6.41 -17.40
CA ARG A 2 4.87 5.96 -16.22
C ARG A 2 4.17 6.17 -14.87
N PHE A 3 3.52 7.32 -14.68
CA PHE A 3 2.74 7.61 -13.47
C PHE A 3 1.53 6.69 -13.29
N LEU A 4 0.81 6.40 -14.39
CA LEU A 4 -0.35 5.50 -14.37
C LEU A 4 0.09 4.08 -13.97
N LEU A 5 1.15 3.56 -14.60
CA LEU A 5 1.70 2.24 -14.29
C LEU A 5 2.19 2.15 -12.84
N LEU A 6 2.84 3.20 -12.35
CA LEU A 6 3.26 3.29 -10.94
C LEU A 6 2.05 3.26 -10.00
N GLY A 7 1.00 4.04 -10.29
CA GLY A 7 -0.22 4.05 -9.50
C GLY A 7 -0.91 2.69 -9.46
N ILE A 8 -1.09 2.05 -10.62
CA ILE A 8 -1.68 0.71 -10.72
C ILE A 8 -0.85 -0.31 -9.93
N ALA A 9 0.47 -0.31 -10.08
CA ALA A 9 1.34 -1.21 -9.35
C ALA A 9 1.21 -1.03 -7.84
N LEU A 10 1.13 0.21 -7.35
CA LEU A 10 1.00 0.49 -5.92
C LEU A 10 -0.37 0.12 -5.36
N VAL A 11 -1.44 0.24 -6.15
CA VAL A 11 -2.76 -0.28 -5.77
C VAL A 11 -2.73 -1.80 -5.66
N VAL A 12 -2.14 -2.51 -6.63
CA VAL A 12 -2.00 -3.97 -6.57
C VAL A 12 -1.19 -4.39 -5.35
N VAL A 13 -0.09 -3.69 -5.05
CA VAL A 13 0.71 -3.92 -3.84
C VAL A 13 -0.13 -3.73 -2.59
N GLY A 14 -0.91 -2.65 -2.48
CA GLY A 14 -1.81 -2.42 -1.34
C GLY A 14 -2.88 -3.50 -1.17
N CYS A 15 -3.48 -3.97 -2.27
CA CYS A 15 -4.47 -5.05 -2.22
C CYS A 15 -3.88 -6.39 -1.75
N ILE A 16 -2.61 -6.66 -2.03
CA ILE A 16 -1.94 -7.92 -1.66
C ILE A 16 -1.30 -7.82 -0.27
N ALA A 17 -0.77 -6.65 0.10
CA ALA A 17 -0.04 -6.47 1.34
C ALA A 17 -0.93 -6.73 2.57
N LEU A 18 -2.17 -6.23 2.58
CA LEU A 18 -3.10 -6.44 3.69
C LEU A 18 -3.43 -7.92 4.00
N PRO A 19 -3.87 -8.77 3.04
CA PRO A 19 -4.12 -10.19 3.32
C PRO A 19 -2.84 -10.96 3.66
N VAL A 20 -1.69 -10.56 3.12
CA VAL A 20 -0.40 -11.15 3.48
C VAL A 20 -0.04 -10.81 4.94
N SER A 21 -0.19 -9.55 5.34
CA SER A 21 0.03 -9.12 6.72
C SER A 21 -0.91 -9.85 7.69
N ALA A 22 -2.20 -9.96 7.35
CA ALA A 22 -3.17 -10.72 8.13
C ALA A 22 -2.76 -12.19 8.26
N TYR A 23 -2.41 -12.86 7.17
CA TYR A 23 -2.00 -14.28 7.19
C TYR A 23 -0.86 -14.57 8.19
N PHE A 24 0.10 -13.66 8.34
CA PHE A 24 1.23 -13.85 9.26
C PHE A 24 0.97 -13.37 10.69
N LEU A 25 0.16 -12.31 10.85
CA LEU A 25 0.04 -11.59 12.12
C LEU A 25 -1.25 -11.91 12.90
N ASP A 26 -2.27 -12.46 12.24
CA ASP A 26 -3.56 -12.81 12.85
C ASP A 26 -3.52 -14.05 13.76
N THR A 27 -2.34 -14.41 14.27
CA THR A 27 -2.13 -15.56 15.16
C THR A 27 -2.11 -15.18 16.64
N THR A 28 -2.00 -13.89 16.96
CA THR A 28 -1.97 -13.36 18.32
C THR A 28 -2.67 -12.01 18.37
N GLU A 29 -3.24 -11.66 19.52
CA GLU A 29 -3.91 -10.37 19.75
C GLU A 29 -2.98 -9.16 19.51
N ILE A 30 -1.68 -9.31 19.82
CA ILE A 30 -0.67 -8.29 19.52
C ILE A 30 -0.44 -8.19 18.01
N GLY A 31 -0.38 -9.31 17.30
CA GLY A 31 -0.15 -9.34 15.86
C GLY A 31 -1.31 -8.75 15.07
N GLU A 32 -2.56 -8.98 15.47
CA GLU A 32 -3.74 -8.40 14.83
C GLU A 32 -3.67 -6.86 14.82
N ASN A 33 -3.29 -6.25 15.96
CA ASN A 33 -3.08 -4.81 16.08
C ASN A 33 -1.92 -4.27 15.23
N LEU A 34 -1.04 -5.14 14.73
CA LEU A 34 0.09 -4.79 13.86
C LEU A 34 -0.21 -4.93 12.37
N ILE A 35 -1.34 -5.52 11.97
CA ILE A 35 -1.68 -5.73 10.55
C ILE A 35 -1.68 -4.40 9.78
N LEU A 36 -2.46 -3.41 10.24
CA LEU A 36 -2.55 -2.11 9.57
C LEU A 36 -1.23 -1.32 9.61
N PRO A 37 -0.51 -1.22 10.75
CA PRO A 37 0.82 -0.60 10.78
C PRO A 37 1.83 -1.24 9.82
N VAL A 38 1.85 -2.57 9.74
CA VAL A 38 2.79 -3.30 8.87
C VAL A 38 2.43 -3.11 7.41
N ASP A 39 1.14 -3.20 7.05
CA ASP A 39 0.66 -2.93 5.69
C ASP A 39 1.02 -1.50 5.24
N ALA A 40 0.73 -0.50 6.07
CA ALA A 40 1.06 0.89 5.79
C ALA A 40 2.58 1.12 5.65
N ALA A 41 3.39 0.52 6.52
CA ALA A 41 4.85 0.63 6.45
C ALA A 41 5.39 -0.01 5.17
N PHE A 42 4.92 -1.21 4.83
CA PHE A 42 5.35 -1.95 3.65
C PHE A 42 4.99 -1.22 2.35
N THR A 43 3.74 -0.79 2.22
CA THR A 43 3.23 -0.07 1.05
C THR A 43 3.91 1.31 0.89
N ALA A 44 4.17 2.02 1.99
CA ALA A 44 4.94 3.26 1.96
C ALA A 44 6.39 3.04 1.51
N LEU A 45 7.06 1.99 2.00
CA LEU A 45 8.43 1.62 1.58
C LEU A 45 8.48 1.24 0.10
N ALA A 46 7.57 0.38 -0.35
CA ALA A 46 7.45 0.00 -1.75
C ALA A 46 7.20 1.22 -2.65
N GLY A 47 6.28 2.09 -2.21
CA GLY A 47 6.03 3.40 -2.80
C GLY A 47 7.29 4.24 -2.92
N ALA A 48 8.05 4.39 -1.84
CA ALA A 48 9.26 5.20 -1.81
C ALA A 48 10.32 4.69 -2.80
N VAL A 49 10.56 3.39 -2.81
CA VAL A 49 11.53 2.72 -3.72
C VAL A 49 11.11 2.92 -5.17
N LEU A 50 9.85 2.63 -5.50
CA LEU A 50 9.35 2.75 -6.87
C LEU A 50 9.28 4.20 -7.34
N GLY A 51 8.88 5.13 -6.48
CA GLY A 51 8.89 6.57 -6.77
C GLY A 51 10.30 7.08 -7.06
N ALA A 52 11.28 6.69 -6.24
CA ALA A 52 12.68 7.03 -6.44
C ALA A 52 13.30 6.38 -7.70
N ALA A 53 12.75 5.27 -8.20
CA ALA A 53 13.22 4.62 -9.42
C ALA A 53 12.56 5.21 -10.69
N VAL A 54 11.24 5.43 -10.66
CA VAL A 54 10.42 5.63 -11.87
C VAL A 54 10.12 7.10 -12.17
N LEU A 55 10.01 7.96 -11.16
CA LEU A 55 9.61 9.36 -11.35
C LEU A 55 10.70 10.17 -12.08
N PRO A 56 10.37 11.29 -12.75
CA PRO A 56 11.35 12.13 -13.47
C PRO A 56 12.51 12.57 -12.58
N ARG A 57 13.74 12.49 -13.10
CA ARG A 57 14.98 12.84 -12.37
C ARG A 57 15.20 14.34 -12.20
N GLU A 58 14.36 15.16 -12.82
CA GLU A 58 14.32 16.62 -12.64
C GLU A 58 13.98 17.04 -11.21
N HIS A 59 13.37 16.14 -10.43
CA HIS A 59 13.11 16.34 -9.01
C HIS A 59 14.17 15.68 -8.14
N SER A 60 14.39 16.23 -6.94
CA SER A 60 15.33 15.65 -5.98
C SER A 60 14.94 14.19 -5.61
N PRO A 61 15.93 13.32 -5.33
CA PRO A 61 15.66 11.93 -4.92
C PRO A 61 14.70 11.83 -3.74
N ARG A 62 14.84 12.73 -2.76
CA ARG A 62 13.97 12.82 -1.58
C ARG A 62 12.51 13.10 -1.95
N ARG A 63 12.26 14.07 -2.84
CA ARG A 63 10.90 14.40 -3.27
C ARG A 63 10.25 13.23 -4.01
N ARG A 64 11.01 12.54 -4.86
CA ARG A 64 10.55 11.36 -5.61
C ARG A 64 10.18 10.20 -4.68
N ALA A 65 11.00 9.94 -3.66
CA ALA A 65 10.70 8.95 -2.63
C ALA A 65 9.45 9.31 -1.83
N LEU A 66 9.31 10.57 -1.39
CA LEU A 66 8.13 11.00 -0.61
C LEU A 66 6.83 10.93 -1.42
N VAL A 67 6.85 11.36 -2.69
CA VAL A 67 5.69 11.23 -3.58
C VAL A 67 5.34 9.76 -3.79
N GLY A 68 6.34 8.92 -4.04
CA GLY A 68 6.15 7.47 -4.15
C GLY A 68 5.54 6.85 -2.89
N ALA A 69 6.05 7.20 -1.71
CA ALA A 69 5.52 6.74 -0.43
C ALA A 69 4.06 7.15 -0.23
N GLY A 70 3.72 8.40 -0.56
CA GLY A 70 2.34 8.89 -0.52
C GLY A 70 1.42 8.12 -1.47
N LEU A 71 1.87 7.82 -2.69
CA LEU A 71 1.13 6.97 -3.62
C LEU A 71 0.99 5.53 -3.11
N GLY A 72 2.00 5.01 -2.42
CA GLY A 72 1.95 3.68 -1.79
C GLY A 72 0.89 3.61 -0.69
N LEU A 73 0.85 4.62 0.18
CA LEU A 73 -0.19 4.75 1.21
C LEU A 73 -1.60 4.90 0.62
N LEU A 74 -1.75 5.65 -0.47
CA LEU A 74 -3.03 5.70 -1.20
C LEU A 74 -3.42 4.32 -1.74
N GLY A 75 -2.45 3.55 -2.24
CA GLY A 75 -2.64 2.16 -2.63
C GLY A 75 -3.11 1.27 -1.48
N ALA A 76 -2.53 1.44 -0.28
CA ALA A 76 -2.95 0.73 0.93
C ALA A 76 -4.40 1.03 1.31
N VAL A 77 -4.81 2.32 1.27
CA VAL A 77 -6.20 2.72 1.53
C VAL A 77 -7.16 2.07 0.52
N VAL A 78 -6.80 2.07 -0.76
CA VAL A 78 -7.62 1.40 -1.79
C VAL A 78 -7.69 -0.11 -1.54
N GLY A 79 -6.57 -0.74 -1.18
CA GLY A 79 -6.50 -2.16 -0.83
C GLY A 79 -7.38 -2.50 0.37
N LEU A 80 -7.34 -1.68 1.42
CA LEU A 80 -8.18 -1.81 2.61
C LEU A 80 -9.67 -1.71 2.25
N VAL A 81 -10.06 -0.70 1.46
CA VAL A 81 -11.45 -0.54 1.00
C VAL A 81 -11.89 -1.74 0.16
N ALA A 82 -11.06 -2.20 -0.76
CA ALA A 82 -11.35 -3.37 -1.59
C ALA A 82 -11.51 -4.62 -0.73
N PHE A 83 -10.62 -4.86 0.23
CA PHE A 83 -10.68 -5.98 1.14
C PHE A 83 -11.92 -5.94 2.02
N PHE A 84 -12.26 -4.76 2.56
CA PHE A 84 -13.49 -4.54 3.32
C PHE A 84 -14.74 -4.90 2.51
N LEU A 85 -14.84 -4.41 1.27
CA LEU A 85 -15.97 -4.71 0.38
C LEU A 85 -16.04 -6.19 -0.01
N LEU A 86 -14.88 -6.85 -0.16
CA LEU A 86 -14.84 -8.28 -0.46
C LEU A 86 -15.31 -9.14 0.72
N LEU A 87 -15.04 -8.71 1.97
CA LEU A 87 -15.48 -9.42 3.17
C LEU A 87 -16.93 -9.13 3.55
N ASN A 88 -17.37 -7.87 3.47
CA ASN A 88 -18.66 -7.42 4.00
C ASN A 88 -19.73 -7.19 2.92
N GLY A 89 -19.36 -7.20 1.64
CA GLY A 89 -20.25 -6.74 0.56
C GLY A 89 -20.52 -5.23 0.62
N PHE A 90 -21.45 -4.75 -0.20
CA PHE A 90 -21.84 -3.32 -0.24
C PHE A 90 -22.84 -2.92 0.84
N ASP A 91 -23.54 -3.91 1.40
CA ASP A 91 -24.57 -3.69 2.43
C ASP A 91 -24.01 -3.70 3.86
N GLY A 92 -22.72 -4.06 4.03
CA GLY A 92 -22.09 -4.26 5.34
C GLY A 92 -22.49 -5.59 5.98
N ALA A 93 -21.69 -6.05 6.96
CA ALA A 93 -22.03 -7.19 7.81
C ALA A 93 -23.04 -6.81 8.91
#